data_AF-A0A6S7CS99-F1
#
_entry.id   AF-A0A6S7CS99-F1
#
_cell.length_a   1.000
_cell.length_b   1.000
_cell.length_c   1.000
_cell.angle_alpha   90.00
_cell.angle_beta   90.00
_cell.angle_gamma   90.00
#
_symmetry.space_group_name_H-M   'P 1'
#
loop_
_entity.id
_entity.type
_entity.pdbx_description
1 polymer ?
#
loop_
_entity_poly.entity_id
_entity_poly.type
_entity_poly.pdbx_seq_one_letter_code
_entity_poly.pdbx_strand_id
1 'polypeptide(L)'
;MPLYRLITNASIGNPDDDPQAAKNSWKLYSRLEDDKPDASLLLMRQIAAMQEPADRKAALAAVVKLIQVAATGKPLTDFYDKKQCHGFHQFLHPEKPPQTNHSVYRIWKGARVRLSFYYGADRSILLVNAFSKKEDKLTNAQTTALETEVKIYLNAMAQGSFRICK
;
A
#
# COMPACT_ATOMS: atom_id res chain seq x y z
N MET A 1 -3.29 -17.56 -8.19
CA MET A 1 -2.50 -17.27 -6.98
C MET A 1 -2.14 -15.80 -7.04
N PRO A 2 -2.35 -15.02 -5.96
CA PRO A 2 -2.13 -13.57 -5.99
C PRO A 2 -0.67 -13.26 -6.34
N LEU A 3 -0.48 -12.44 -7.37
CA LEU A 3 0.81 -11.89 -7.73
C LEU A 3 0.98 -10.49 -7.17
N TYR A 4 2.19 -10.19 -6.73
CA TYR A 4 2.58 -8.88 -6.21
C TYR A 4 3.70 -8.31 -7.06
N ARG A 5 3.83 -7.00 -7.12
CA ARG A 5 4.98 -6.34 -7.76
C ARG A 5 5.59 -5.33 -6.80
N LEU A 6 6.92 -5.25 -6.81
CA LEU A 6 7.67 -4.24 -6.10
C LEU A 6 7.32 -2.86 -6.70
N ILE A 7 6.98 -1.91 -5.84
CA ILE A 7 6.67 -0.55 -6.25
C ILE A 7 7.98 0.24 -6.35
N THR A 8 8.32 0.56 -7.58
CA THR A 8 9.41 1.44 -8.03
C THR A 8 8.85 2.60 -8.84
N ASN A 9 9.66 3.62 -9.11
CA ASN A 9 9.30 4.70 -10.03
C ASN A 9 8.89 4.14 -11.40
N ALA A 10 9.67 3.22 -11.96
CA ALA A 10 9.34 2.55 -13.22
C ALA A 10 7.98 1.82 -13.16
N SER A 11 7.69 1.09 -12.08
CA SER A 11 6.44 0.32 -11.95
C SER A 11 5.17 1.19 -11.90
N ILE A 12 5.31 2.47 -11.52
CA ILE A 12 4.20 3.44 -11.47
C ILE A 12 4.21 4.40 -12.66
N GLY A 13 5.10 4.18 -13.64
CA GLY A 13 5.26 5.04 -14.81
C GLY A 13 5.90 6.40 -14.52
N ASN A 14 6.63 6.54 -13.40
CA ASN A 14 7.45 7.72 -13.14
C ASN A 14 8.80 7.57 -13.87
N PRO A 15 9.20 8.51 -14.75
CA PRO A 15 10.45 8.40 -15.50
C PRO A 15 11.73 8.56 -14.67
N ASP A 16 11.63 9.05 -13.43
CA ASP A 16 12.79 9.23 -12.56
C ASP A 16 13.37 7.89 -12.09
N ASP A 17 14.69 7.85 -11.88
CA ASP A 17 15.35 6.70 -11.27
C ASP A 17 14.89 6.46 -9.83
N ASP A 18 14.91 5.21 -9.39
CA ASP A 18 14.69 4.90 -7.98
C ASP A 18 15.80 5.49 -7.10
N PRO A 19 15.47 5.98 -5.90
CA PRO A 19 16.47 6.40 -4.92
C PRO A 19 17.41 5.24 -4.55
N GLN A 20 18.67 5.56 -4.27
CA GLN A 20 19.62 4.56 -3.77
C GLN A 20 19.14 3.95 -2.44
N ALA A 21 18.84 2.66 -2.45
CA ALA A 21 18.31 1.95 -1.29
C ALA A 21 19.40 1.67 -0.25
N ALA A 22 19.13 2.04 1.01
CA ALA A 22 19.92 1.61 2.16
C ALA A 22 19.82 0.09 2.35
N LYS A 23 20.82 -0.54 2.99
CA LYS A 23 20.85 -2.00 3.25
C LYS A 23 19.59 -2.52 3.97
N ASN A 24 18.97 -1.67 4.78
CA ASN A 24 17.77 -1.96 5.57
C ASN A 24 16.52 -1.24 5.04
N SER A 25 16.49 -0.88 3.76
CA SER A 25 15.34 -0.24 3.10
C SER A 25 14.06 -1.07 3.27
N TRP A 26 12.93 -0.38 3.34
CA TRP A 26 11.63 -1.03 3.25
C TRP A 26 11.32 -1.39 1.80
N LYS A 27 10.66 -2.53 1.59
CA LYS A 27 10.17 -2.95 0.27
C LYS A 27 8.68 -2.65 0.16
N LEU A 28 8.30 -1.87 -0.83
CA LEU A 28 6.92 -1.51 -1.10
C LEU A 28 6.32 -2.49 -2.11
N TYR A 29 5.16 -3.05 -1.82
CA TYR A 29 4.46 -3.95 -2.74
C TYR A 29 3.01 -3.51 -2.93
N SER A 30 2.44 -3.83 -4.08
CA SER A 30 0.99 -3.93 -4.22
C SER A 30 0.65 -5.16 -5.03
N ARG A 31 -0.58 -5.65 -4.86
CA ARG A 31 -1.10 -6.77 -5.63
C ARG A 31 -1.32 -6.35 -7.08
N LEU A 32 -1.14 -7.28 -8.01
CA LEU A 32 -1.62 -7.11 -9.37
C LEU A 32 -3.14 -7.28 -9.42
N GLU A 33 -3.79 -6.61 -10.37
CA GLU A 33 -5.24 -6.67 -10.51
C GLU A 33 -5.76 -8.08 -10.84
N ASP A 34 -4.95 -8.87 -11.55
CA ASP A 34 -5.16 -10.29 -11.80
C ASP A 34 -3.87 -11.08 -11.51
N ASP A 35 -3.94 -12.39 -11.65
CA ASP A 35 -2.83 -13.30 -11.37
C ASP A 35 -1.88 -13.47 -12.57
N LYS A 36 -1.81 -12.48 -13.47
CA LYS A 36 -0.92 -12.50 -14.64
C LYS A 36 0.27 -11.54 -14.49
N PRO A 37 1.46 -11.90 -14.99
CA PRO A 37 2.64 -11.05 -14.92
C PRO A 37 2.51 -9.69 -15.63
N ASP A 38 1.72 -9.59 -16.69
CA ASP A 38 1.55 -8.37 -17.49
C ASP A 38 0.49 -7.41 -16.93
N ALA A 39 -0.21 -7.81 -15.89
CA ALA A 39 -1.29 -7.01 -15.32
C ALA A 39 -0.81 -5.77 -14.56
N SER A 40 -1.73 -4.80 -14.45
CA SER A 40 -1.46 -3.55 -13.75
C SER A 40 -1.40 -3.77 -12.25
N LEU A 41 -0.63 -2.93 -11.56
CA LEU A 41 -0.74 -2.78 -10.10
C LEU A 41 -2.17 -2.36 -9.75
N LEU A 42 -2.83 -3.09 -8.84
CA LEU A 42 -4.17 -2.78 -8.37
C LEU A 42 -4.25 -1.34 -7.83
N LEU A 43 -3.21 -0.90 -7.11
CA LEU A 43 -3.08 0.48 -6.63
C LEU A 43 -3.12 1.50 -7.77
N MET A 44 -2.44 1.23 -8.89
CA MET A 44 -2.39 2.16 -10.03
C MET A 44 -3.74 2.25 -10.73
N ARG A 45 -4.47 1.13 -10.83
CA ARG A 45 -5.85 1.13 -11.31
C ARG A 45 -6.77 1.98 -10.43
N GLN A 46 -6.65 1.87 -9.10
CA GLN A 46 -7.43 2.67 -8.17
C GLN A 46 -7.11 4.17 -8.30
N ILE A 47 -5.84 4.53 -8.46
CA ILE A 47 -5.41 5.90 -8.72
C ILE A 47 -6.00 6.40 -10.04
N ALA A 48 -5.88 5.63 -11.13
CA ALA A 48 -6.42 6.00 -12.44
C ALA A 48 -7.95 6.20 -12.41
N ALA A 49 -8.66 5.44 -11.58
CA ALA A 49 -10.11 5.53 -11.41
C ALA A 49 -10.60 6.75 -10.61
N MET A 50 -9.71 7.53 -9.99
CA MET A 50 -10.12 8.77 -9.31
C MET A 50 -10.62 9.79 -10.34
N GLN A 51 -11.77 10.41 -10.07
CA GLN A 51 -12.43 11.35 -10.99
C GLN A 51 -11.59 12.62 -11.22
N GLU A 52 -11.10 13.21 -10.13
CA GLU A 52 -10.38 14.49 -10.17
C GLU A 52 -8.91 14.33 -10.57
N PRO A 53 -8.42 15.03 -11.61
CA PRO A 53 -7.01 15.01 -11.98
C PRO A 53 -6.06 15.41 -10.84
N ALA A 54 -6.50 16.34 -9.99
CA ALA A 54 -5.73 16.79 -8.83
C ALA A 54 -5.54 15.66 -7.79
N ASP A 55 -6.53 14.78 -7.65
CA ASP A 55 -6.44 13.64 -6.73
C ASP A 55 -5.49 12.58 -7.28
N ARG A 56 -5.56 12.29 -8.59
CA ARG A 56 -4.61 11.39 -9.26
C ARG A 56 -3.17 11.86 -9.07
N LYS A 57 -2.91 13.15 -9.33
CA LYS A 57 -1.60 13.77 -9.13
C LYS A 57 -1.14 13.70 -7.67
N ALA A 58 -2.03 13.97 -6.73
CA ALA A 58 -1.72 13.90 -5.30
C ALA A 58 -1.41 12.46 -4.84
N ALA A 59 -2.13 11.46 -5.38
CA ALA A 59 -1.90 10.06 -5.09
C ALA A 59 -0.54 9.59 -5.61
N LEU A 60 -0.22 9.88 -6.88
CA LEU A 60 1.10 9.55 -7.46
C LEU A 60 2.23 10.21 -6.67
N ALA A 61 2.10 11.50 -6.35
CA ALA A 61 3.10 12.20 -5.55
C ALA A 61 3.27 11.60 -4.13
N ALA A 62 2.20 11.05 -3.55
CA ALA A 62 2.28 10.34 -2.27
C ALA A 62 3.03 9.01 -2.41
N VAL A 63 2.81 8.26 -3.50
CA VAL A 63 3.54 7.02 -3.78
C VAL A 63 5.02 7.29 -4.06
N VAL A 64 5.35 8.30 -4.87
CA VAL A 64 6.75 8.72 -5.14
C VAL A 64 7.47 9.10 -3.84
N LYS A 65 6.84 9.91 -2.97
CA LYS A 65 7.42 10.23 -1.66
C LYS A 65 7.63 8.95 -0.85
N LEU A 66 6.70 8.01 -0.89
CA LEU A 66 6.82 6.77 -0.13
C LEU A 66 7.97 5.90 -0.62
N ILE A 67 8.23 5.83 -1.94
CA ILE A 67 9.40 5.17 -2.53
C ILE A 67 10.69 5.78 -1.95
N GLN A 68 10.80 7.11 -1.95
CA GLN A 68 11.93 7.84 -1.36
C GLN A 68 12.12 7.52 0.12
N VAL A 69 11.04 7.57 0.91
CA VAL A 69 11.10 7.30 2.34
C VAL A 69 11.48 5.84 2.61
N ALA A 70 10.90 4.89 1.89
CA ALA A 70 11.17 3.47 2.04
C ALA A 70 12.65 3.13 1.81
N ALA A 71 13.27 3.76 0.81
CA ALA A 71 14.69 3.59 0.49
C ALA A 71 15.62 3.99 1.64
N THR A 72 15.21 4.89 2.53
CA THR A 72 16.02 5.32 3.68
C THR A 72 16.19 4.25 4.76
N GLY A 73 15.29 3.25 4.82
CA GLY A 73 15.26 2.22 5.87
C GLY A 73 14.85 2.70 7.26
N LYS A 74 14.58 4.00 7.43
CA LYS A 74 14.06 4.60 8.66
C LYS A 74 12.55 4.37 8.80
N PRO A 75 11.97 4.47 10.01
CA PRO A 75 10.52 4.42 10.20
C PRO A 75 9.79 5.48 9.36
N LEU A 76 8.63 5.12 8.76
CA LEU A 76 7.85 6.10 7.98
C LEU A 76 7.46 7.33 8.83
N THR A 77 7.21 7.13 10.13
CA THR A 77 6.83 8.18 11.09
C THR A 77 7.85 9.31 11.21
N ASP A 78 9.09 9.10 10.79
CA ASP A 78 10.12 10.14 10.81
C ASP A 78 9.89 11.18 9.68
N PHE A 79 9.10 10.84 8.67
CA PHE A 79 8.89 11.66 7.46
C PHE A 79 7.45 12.14 7.27
N TYR A 80 6.54 11.69 8.13
CA TYR A 80 5.13 12.05 8.11
C TYR A 80 4.72 12.49 9.50
N ASP A 81 4.04 13.62 9.60
CA ASP A 81 3.48 14.03 10.89
C ASP A 81 2.37 13.04 11.35
N LYS A 82 2.03 13.09 12.64
CA LYS A 82 1.06 12.18 13.26
C LYS A 82 -0.33 12.24 12.60
N LYS A 83 -0.72 13.38 12.00
CA LYS A 83 -2.01 13.51 11.29
C LYS A 83 -1.93 12.89 9.90
N GLN A 84 -0.75 12.88 9.28
CA GLN A 84 -0.51 12.27 7.98
C GLN A 84 -0.40 10.75 8.06
N CYS A 85 0.39 10.22 9.00
CA CYS A 85 0.66 8.79 9.13
C CYS A 85 0.21 8.23 10.49
N HIS A 86 -0.90 7.49 10.51
CA HIS A 86 -1.39 6.82 11.72
C HIS A 86 -2.26 5.60 11.39
N GLY A 87 -2.55 4.80 12.42
CA GLY A 87 -3.47 3.67 12.36
C GLY A 87 -4.86 4.14 11.93
N PHE A 88 -5.43 3.44 10.95
CA PHE A 88 -6.63 3.86 10.23
C PHE A 88 -7.78 2.89 10.38
N HIS A 89 -7.48 1.59 10.42
CA HIS A 89 -8.46 0.52 10.62
C HIS A 89 -7.82 -0.65 11.37
N GLN A 90 -8.60 -1.36 12.16
CA GLN A 90 -8.16 -2.57 12.86
C GLN A 90 -9.18 -3.69 12.65
N PHE A 91 -8.68 -4.90 12.46
CA PHE A 91 -9.53 -6.08 12.28
C PHE A 91 -8.82 -7.35 12.75
N LEU A 92 -9.62 -8.38 13.04
CA LEU A 92 -9.13 -9.70 13.40
C LEU A 92 -9.00 -10.56 12.13
N HIS A 93 -7.85 -11.21 11.95
CA HIS A 93 -7.69 -12.24 10.94
C HIS A 93 -7.84 -13.62 11.59
N PRO A 94 -8.72 -14.50 11.08
CA PRO A 94 -8.85 -15.85 11.58
C PRO A 94 -7.70 -16.71 11.04
N GLU A 95 -6.50 -16.51 11.55
CA GLU A 95 -5.47 -17.54 11.52
C GLU A 95 -5.30 -18.07 12.93
N LYS A 96 -5.13 -19.41 13.02
CA LYS A 96 -5.19 -20.29 14.21
C LYS A 96 -5.18 -19.57 15.57
N PRO A 97 -6.12 -19.89 16.48
CA PRO A 97 -6.18 -19.28 17.81
C PRO A 97 -4.80 -19.22 18.49
N PRO A 98 -4.43 -18.07 19.09
CA PRO A 98 -5.23 -16.85 19.25
C PRO A 98 -5.28 -15.97 17.99
N GLN A 99 -6.47 -15.40 17.71
CA GLN A 99 -6.64 -14.42 16.62
C GLN A 99 -5.74 -13.20 16.85
N THR A 100 -4.99 -12.80 15.83
CA THR A 100 -4.12 -11.62 15.89
C THR A 100 -4.86 -10.38 15.40
N ASN A 101 -4.74 -9.28 16.16
CA ASN A 101 -5.25 -7.97 15.73
C ASN A 101 -4.29 -7.35 14.71
N HIS A 102 -4.83 -6.98 13.54
CA HIS A 102 -4.07 -6.37 12.46
C HIS A 102 -4.46 -4.92 12.30
N SER A 103 -3.46 -4.04 12.24
CA SER A 103 -3.65 -2.61 12.02
C SER A 103 -3.29 -2.24 10.59
N VAL A 104 -4.20 -1.57 9.91
CA VAL A 104 -3.93 -0.89 8.64
C VAL A 104 -3.72 0.58 8.92
N TYR A 105 -2.70 1.13 8.30
CA TYR A 105 -2.27 2.51 8.46
C TYR A 105 -2.67 3.31 7.23
N ARG A 106 -2.66 4.63 7.35
CA ARG A 106 -2.84 5.54 6.23
C ARG A 106 -1.71 6.53 6.12
N ILE A 107 -1.46 7.00 4.90
CA ILE A 107 -0.77 8.25 4.59
C ILE A 107 -1.81 9.20 4.00
N TRP A 108 -1.94 10.37 4.60
CA TRP A 108 -2.82 11.43 4.13
C TRP A 108 -2.00 12.52 3.42
N LYS A 109 -2.32 12.80 2.15
CA LYS A 109 -1.67 13.86 1.37
C LYS A 109 -2.66 14.98 1.03
N GLY A 110 -2.38 16.18 1.53
CA GLY A 110 -2.99 17.44 1.07
C GLY A 110 -4.51 17.49 1.16
N ALA A 111 -5.11 16.87 2.19
CA ALA A 111 -6.56 16.73 2.36
C ALA A 111 -7.31 15.89 1.30
N ARG A 112 -6.66 15.49 0.20
CA ARG A 112 -7.30 14.92 -1.00
C ARG A 112 -7.31 13.41 -1.07
N VAL A 113 -6.21 12.76 -0.69
CA VAL A 113 -6.02 11.32 -0.94
C VAL A 113 -5.64 10.59 0.32
N ARG A 114 -6.26 9.44 0.55
CA ARG A 114 -5.82 8.44 1.52
C ARG A 114 -5.16 7.28 0.78
N LEU A 115 -3.89 7.06 1.09
CA LEU A 115 -3.16 5.85 0.72
C LEU A 115 -3.13 4.95 1.95
N SER A 116 -3.74 3.78 1.91
CA SER A 116 -3.72 2.82 3.02
C SER A 116 -2.67 1.73 2.81
N PHE A 117 -2.02 1.32 3.89
CA PHE A 117 -0.95 0.35 3.83
C PHE A 117 -0.89 -0.52 5.08
N TYR A 118 -0.27 -1.68 4.94
CA TYR A 118 -0.03 -2.65 6.01
C TYR A 118 1.47 -2.91 6.16
N TYR A 119 1.97 -2.90 7.40
CA TYR A 119 3.34 -3.32 7.70
C TYR A 119 3.40 -4.84 7.75
N GLY A 120 4.13 -5.45 6.82
CA GLY A 120 4.39 -6.88 6.80
C GLY A 120 5.72 -7.26 7.45
N ALA A 121 6.02 -8.56 7.44
CA ALA A 121 7.31 -9.08 7.89
C ALA A 121 8.48 -8.61 7.00
N ASP A 122 9.71 -8.74 7.50
CA ASP A 122 10.96 -8.52 6.76
C ASP A 122 11.07 -7.16 6.07
N ARG A 123 10.60 -6.11 6.77
CA ARG A 123 10.59 -4.72 6.27
C ARG A 123 9.79 -4.57 4.97
N SER A 124 8.69 -5.29 4.85
CA SER A 124 7.73 -5.11 3.76
C SER A 124 6.61 -4.15 4.15
N ILE A 125 6.15 -3.38 3.18
CA ILE A 125 4.95 -2.56 3.26
C ILE A 125 4.07 -2.94 2.08
N LEU A 126 2.86 -3.40 2.37
CA LEU A 126 1.83 -3.63 1.36
C LEU A 126 1.00 -2.35 1.20
N LEU A 127 1.02 -1.74 0.02
CA LEU A 127 0.07 -0.69 -0.35
C LEU A 127 -1.25 -1.34 -0.77
N VAL A 128 -2.24 -1.14 0.08
CA VAL A 128 -3.52 -1.82 0.04
C VAL A 128 -4.45 -1.09 -0.92
N ASN A 129 -4.78 0.17 -0.62
CA ASN A 129 -5.72 0.95 -1.42
C ASN A 129 -5.27 2.41 -1.56
N ALA A 130 -5.73 3.08 -2.62
CA ALA A 130 -5.74 4.53 -2.74
C ALA A 130 -7.15 5.04 -3.11
N PHE A 131 -7.62 6.09 -2.45
CA PHE A 131 -8.91 6.71 -2.77
C PHE A 131 -8.95 8.19 -2.38
N SER A 132 -9.78 8.96 -3.11
CA SER A 132 -10.09 10.35 -2.77
C SER A 132 -10.82 10.44 -1.44
N LYS A 133 -10.44 11.39 -0.59
CA LYS A 133 -11.13 11.72 0.65
C LYS A 133 -12.41 12.49 0.32
N LYS A 134 -13.51 11.76 0.17
CA LYS A 134 -14.86 12.35 0.09
C LYS A 134 -15.52 12.48 1.47
N GLU A 135 -15.20 11.58 2.40
CA GLU A 135 -15.75 11.53 3.75
C GLU A 135 -14.66 11.36 4.81
N ASP A 136 -14.96 11.69 6.07
CA ASP A 136 -14.02 11.58 7.19
C ASP A 136 -13.76 10.13 7.63
N LYS A 137 -14.77 9.27 7.54
CA LYS A 137 -14.66 7.85 7.87
C LYS A 137 -14.44 7.01 6.60
N LEU A 138 -14.11 5.75 6.80
CA LEU A 138 -14.20 4.73 5.74
C LEU A 138 -15.66 4.39 5.50
N THR A 139 -16.03 4.21 4.23
CA THR A 139 -17.29 3.55 3.91
C THR A 139 -17.17 2.04 4.16
N ASN A 140 -18.29 1.34 4.36
CA ASN A 140 -18.27 -0.11 4.54
C ASN A 140 -17.56 -0.82 3.37
N ALA A 141 -17.79 -0.37 2.13
CA ALA A 141 -17.13 -0.92 0.95
C ALA A 141 -15.60 -0.72 1.00
N GLN A 142 -15.12 0.45 1.44
CA GLN A 142 -13.69 0.72 1.58
C GLN A 142 -13.07 -0.14 2.69
N THR A 143 -13.76 -0.29 3.82
CA THR A 143 -13.33 -1.17 4.92
C THR A 143 -13.21 -2.61 4.46
N THR A 144 -14.25 -3.15 3.82
CA THR A 144 -14.25 -4.52 3.30
C THR A 144 -13.14 -4.75 2.28
N ALA A 145 -12.95 -3.82 1.34
CA ALA A 145 -11.88 -3.92 0.35
C ALA A 145 -10.50 -3.94 1.02
N LEU A 146 -10.25 -3.01 1.94
CA LEU A 146 -8.98 -2.89 2.65
C LEU A 146 -8.67 -4.13 3.50
N GLU A 147 -9.66 -4.67 4.22
CA GLU A 147 -9.47 -5.93 4.94
C GLU A 147 -9.17 -7.07 3.97
N THR A 148 -9.97 -7.21 2.91
CA THR A 148 -9.84 -8.31 1.94
C THR A 148 -8.44 -8.39 1.37
N GLU A 149 -7.87 -7.25 0.96
CA GLU A 149 -6.51 -7.18 0.43
C GLU A 149 -5.44 -7.61 1.45
N VAL A 150 -5.57 -7.17 2.70
CA VAL A 150 -4.62 -7.58 3.76
C VAL A 150 -4.78 -9.07 4.08
N LYS A 151 -6.01 -9.59 4.12
CA LYS A 151 -6.28 -11.02 4.34
C LYS A 151 -5.70 -11.88 3.21
N ILE A 152 -5.85 -11.46 1.94
CA ILE A 152 -5.24 -12.15 0.78
C ILE A 152 -3.73 -12.21 0.95
N TYR A 153 -3.10 -11.10 1.34
CA TYR A 153 -1.66 -11.04 1.59
C TYR A 153 -1.22 -11.96 2.74
N LEU A 154 -1.90 -11.91 3.88
CA LEU A 154 -1.59 -12.75 5.04
C LEU A 154 -1.70 -14.24 4.70
N ASN A 155 -2.80 -14.63 4.05
CA ASN A 155 -2.98 -16.01 3.59
C ASN A 155 -1.88 -16.43 2.62
N ALA A 156 -1.46 -15.54 1.70
CA ALA A 156 -0.40 -15.83 0.76
C ALA A 156 0.95 -16.04 1.45
N MET A 157 1.25 -15.23 2.47
CA MET A 157 2.45 -15.37 3.29
C MET A 157 2.42 -16.68 4.10
N ALA A 158 1.32 -16.97 4.79
CA ALA A 158 1.16 -18.14 5.64
C ALA A 158 1.24 -19.47 4.86
N GLN A 159 0.74 -19.48 3.63
CA GLN A 159 0.75 -20.66 2.75
C GLN A 159 2.03 -20.77 1.90
N GLY A 160 2.97 -19.82 2.02
CA GLY A 160 4.16 -19.77 1.15
C GLY A 160 3.85 -19.52 -0.33
N SER A 161 2.64 -19.03 -0.63
CA SER A 161 2.14 -18.73 -1.97
C SER A 161 2.34 -17.26 -2.38
N PHE A 162 2.93 -16.43 -1.51
CA PHE A 162 3.40 -15.09 -1.86
C PHE A 162 4.42 -15.15 -2.99
N ARG A 163 4.15 -14.45 -4.09
CA ARG A 163 4.99 -14.41 -5.29
C ARG A 163 5.12 -12.97 -5.78
N ILE A 164 6.36 -12.60 -6.07
CA ILE A 164 6.69 -11.30 -6.66
C ILE A 164 6.91 -11.51 -8.15
N CYS A 165 6.14 -10.80 -8.98
CA CYS A 165 6.42 -10.65 -10.40
C CYS A 165 7.64 -9.75 -10.57
N LYS A 166 8.59 -10.19 -11.38
CA LYS A 166 9.71 -9.36 -11.83
C LYS A 166 9.23 -8.28 -12.79
#